data_AF-A0A928I9Q9-F1
#
_entry.id   AF-A0A928I9Q9-F1
#
_cell.length_a   1.000
_cell.length_b   1.000
_cell.length_c   1.000
_cell.angle_alpha   90.00
_cell.angle_beta   90.00
_cell.angle_gamma   90.00
#
_symmetry.space_group_name_H-M   'P 1'
#
loop_
_entity.id
_entity.type
_entity.pdbx_description
1 polymer ?
#
loop_
_entity_poly.entity_id
_entity_poly.type
_entity_poly.pdbx_seq_one_letter_code
_entity_poly.pdbx_strand_id
1 'polypeptide(L)'
;MSDITFRNDLKVAKFPAPVGSKRKIVFDYYMKMATIPWKAPHDFCNTWAPGTEKDYGVKLDYIGGKTYYGVVYANTKADFDQFADHIDENGVFHCDSYYYTEIVGNHCSSSMLLAYQQLIPVGWGTVRPSEARKGLFSLPKNLTSPGPWTWVSKDLFDLNGEEAIYEAYATLEYADILFFAKHGSGHVRMVSDVDVKRDENGKIDPENSYVITVENCSAWYTEDKNSTWHIDKRYSFARLFRTLFMPITVDTFHDNTPIADAFIFYDGNNTAETVKNGISGIVEATFPLNYVMVTIKDENGKIVKRMNVRNLGEVYKVDLAEESKDKQLFDLPKGNYEYTLRAGIARGVCEFEHFNFTV
;
A
#
# COMPACT_ATOMS: atom_id res chain seq x y z
N MET A 1 -25.23 5.41 -4.10
CA MET A 1 -26.03 5.11 -2.90
C MET A 1 -26.13 3.59 -2.84
N SER A 2 -25.48 2.97 -1.86
CA SER A 2 -25.40 1.51 -1.68
C SER A 2 -26.59 1.01 -0.87
N ASP A 3 -27.27 -0.03 -1.35
CA ASP A 3 -28.38 -0.68 -0.64
C ASP A 3 -27.86 -1.49 0.58
N ILE A 4 -28.26 -1.07 1.77
CA ILE A 4 -27.97 -1.73 3.05
C ILE A 4 -29.16 -2.64 3.39
N THR A 5 -28.94 -3.95 3.46
CA THR A 5 -29.97 -4.92 3.91
C THR A 5 -29.73 -5.24 5.39
N PHE A 6 -30.69 -4.91 6.25
CA PHE A 6 -30.59 -5.11 7.70
C PHE A 6 -31.02 -6.54 8.09
N ARG A 7 -30.09 -7.31 8.67
CA ARG A 7 -30.41 -8.41 9.59
C ARG A 7 -29.83 -7.98 10.94
N ASN A 8 -30.66 -8.00 11.98
CA ASN A 8 -30.37 -7.40 13.29
C ASN A 8 -28.93 -7.68 13.75
N ASP A 9 -28.24 -6.57 14.03
CA ASP A 9 -26.95 -6.36 14.69
C ASP A 9 -25.65 -6.60 13.90
N LEU A 10 -25.72 -7.01 12.64
CA LEU A 10 -24.54 -7.06 11.76
C LEU A 10 -24.52 -5.91 10.77
N LYS A 11 -23.51 -5.03 10.88
CA LYS A 11 -23.28 -3.98 9.88
C LYS A 11 -22.29 -4.47 8.83
N VAL A 12 -22.69 -4.36 7.57
CA VAL A 12 -21.89 -4.82 6.43
C VAL A 12 -21.68 -3.68 5.45
N ALA A 13 -20.42 -3.32 5.22
CA ALA A 13 -20.02 -2.45 4.13
C ALA A 13 -19.67 -3.33 2.92
N LYS A 14 -20.26 -3.01 1.76
CA LYS A 14 -20.02 -3.72 0.49
C LYS A 14 -19.25 -2.83 -0.46
N PHE A 15 -18.18 -3.36 -1.04
CA PHE A 15 -17.40 -2.71 -2.07
C PHE A 15 -17.51 -3.55 -3.34
N PRO A 16 -18.26 -3.07 -4.36
CA PRO A 16 -18.46 -3.83 -5.57
C PRO A 16 -17.12 -4.10 -6.26
N ALA A 17 -17.04 -5.22 -6.97
CA ALA A 17 -15.89 -5.55 -7.79
C ALA A 17 -15.55 -4.37 -8.73
N PRO A 18 -14.29 -3.90 -8.74
CA PRO A 18 -13.88 -2.85 -9.67
C PRO A 18 -14.05 -3.32 -11.13
N VAL A 19 -14.52 -2.42 -11.98
CA VAL A 19 -14.76 -2.68 -13.40
C VAL A 19 -13.54 -2.23 -14.21
N GLY A 20 -12.97 -3.13 -15.01
CA GLY A 20 -11.86 -2.82 -15.91
C GLY A 20 -10.85 -3.96 -16.03
N SER A 21 -9.79 -3.71 -16.80
CA SER A 21 -8.60 -4.58 -16.81
C SER A 21 -8.01 -4.67 -15.41
N LYS A 22 -7.70 -5.88 -14.94
CA LYS A 22 -7.01 -6.13 -13.67
C LYS A 22 -5.74 -5.28 -13.55
N ARG A 23 -4.91 -5.30 -14.60
CA ARG A 23 -3.69 -4.48 -14.67
C ARG A 23 -3.99 -3.00 -14.47
N LYS A 24 -5.11 -2.52 -15.02
CA LYS A 24 -5.45 -1.09 -14.99
C LYS A 24 -5.86 -0.67 -13.58
N ILE A 25 -6.63 -1.50 -12.90
CA ILE A 25 -7.03 -1.26 -11.51
C ILE A 25 -5.79 -1.14 -10.60
N VAL A 26 -4.83 -2.06 -10.76
CA VAL A 26 -3.56 -2.04 -9.99
C VAL A 26 -2.74 -0.80 -10.32
N PHE A 27 -2.52 -0.55 -11.62
CA PHE A 27 -1.71 0.57 -12.08
C PHE A 27 -2.30 1.91 -11.69
N ASP A 28 -3.61 2.10 -11.83
CA ASP A 28 -4.31 3.33 -11.45
C ASP A 28 -4.18 3.60 -9.94
N TYR A 29 -4.27 2.57 -9.10
CA TYR A 29 -4.07 2.72 -7.65
C TYR A 29 -2.61 3.09 -7.33
N TYR A 30 -1.64 2.45 -7.98
CA TYR A 30 -0.22 2.79 -7.82
C TYR A 30 0.09 4.23 -8.25
N MET A 31 -0.50 4.67 -9.37
CA MET A 31 -0.42 6.06 -9.82
C MET A 31 -1.09 7.03 -8.87
N LYS A 32 -2.24 6.67 -8.26
CA LYS A 32 -2.91 7.48 -7.22
C LYS A 32 -1.99 7.73 -6.03
N MET A 33 -1.29 6.68 -5.56
CA MET A 33 -0.27 6.80 -4.52
C MET A 33 0.93 7.65 -4.92
N ALA A 34 1.37 7.57 -6.18
CA ALA A 34 2.52 8.32 -6.69
C ALA A 34 2.24 9.81 -6.95
N THR A 35 0.97 10.19 -7.11
CA THR A 35 0.58 11.52 -7.62
C THR A 35 -0.30 12.35 -6.70
N ILE A 36 -0.71 11.84 -5.54
CA ILE A 36 -1.55 12.62 -4.62
C ILE A 36 -0.87 13.92 -4.17
N PRO A 37 -1.49 15.09 -4.40
CA PRO A 37 -0.96 16.35 -3.92
C PRO A 37 -1.33 16.56 -2.44
N TRP A 38 -0.39 17.12 -1.67
CA TRP A 38 -0.65 17.56 -0.29
C TRP A 38 0.36 18.61 0.15
N LYS A 39 0.05 19.37 1.19
CA LYS A 39 0.91 20.41 1.76
C LYS A 39 1.36 20.01 3.17
N ALA A 40 2.62 20.27 3.47
CA ALA A 40 3.12 20.14 4.82
C ALA A 40 2.47 21.22 5.72
N PRO A 41 1.99 20.88 6.92
CA PRO A 41 1.33 21.83 7.81
C PRO A 41 2.31 22.82 8.46
N HIS A 42 3.54 22.38 8.69
CA HIS A 42 4.67 23.12 9.23
C HIS A 42 5.96 22.43 8.77
N ASP A 43 7.11 22.99 9.13
CA ASP A 43 8.38 22.33 8.85
C ASP A 43 8.51 21.04 9.67
N PHE A 44 8.73 19.91 9.00
CA PHE A 44 8.96 18.64 9.68
C PHE A 44 9.97 17.77 8.93
N CYS A 45 10.55 16.79 9.62
CA CYS A 45 11.50 15.87 9.05
C CYS A 45 10.96 14.45 9.15
N ASN A 46 11.06 13.67 8.08
CA ASN A 46 10.89 12.23 8.11
C ASN A 46 12.26 11.55 7.97
N THR A 47 12.60 10.66 8.92
CA THR A 47 13.84 9.88 8.90
C THR A 47 13.48 8.41 8.77
N TRP A 48 13.96 7.76 7.70
CA TRP A 48 13.77 6.32 7.54
C TRP A 48 14.74 5.58 8.46
N ALA A 49 14.22 4.84 9.45
CA ALA A 49 15.02 3.97 10.31
C ALA A 49 14.44 2.54 10.31
N PRO A 50 15.05 1.57 9.62
CA PRO A 50 14.76 0.17 9.87
C PRO A 50 15.41 -0.20 11.21
N GLY A 51 14.63 -0.14 12.29
CA GLY A 51 14.92 -0.72 13.61
C GLY A 51 16.39 -0.99 13.97
N THR A 52 17.20 0.05 14.16
CA THR A 52 18.23 0.20 15.22
C THR A 52 18.82 1.62 15.11
N GLU A 53 19.15 2.24 16.24
CA GLU A 53 19.69 3.62 16.34
C GLU A 53 21.01 3.90 15.58
N LYS A 54 21.55 2.95 14.81
CA LYS A 54 22.89 3.06 14.21
C LYS A 54 22.97 2.98 12.69
N ASP A 55 21.85 2.74 11.99
CA ASP A 55 21.89 2.62 10.53
C ASP A 55 21.37 3.90 9.84
N TYR A 56 22.33 4.63 9.25
CA TYR A 56 22.14 5.71 8.27
C TYR A 56 21.16 5.31 7.14
N GLY A 57 20.47 6.21 6.42
CA GLY A 57 20.66 7.66 6.30
C GLY A 57 19.92 8.25 5.09
N VAL A 58 18.61 8.47 5.23
CA VAL A 58 17.88 9.40 4.38
C VAL A 58 16.94 10.23 5.27
N LYS A 59 17.22 11.52 5.33
CA LYS A 59 16.41 12.54 5.97
C LYS A 59 15.64 13.29 4.90
N LEU A 60 14.32 13.23 4.94
CA LEU A 60 13.43 13.98 4.05
C LEU A 60 12.88 15.17 4.83
N ASP A 61 13.37 16.36 4.53
CA ASP A 61 12.91 17.60 5.13
C ASP A 61 11.71 18.17 4.35
N TYR A 62 10.61 18.41 5.06
CA TYR A 62 9.36 19.01 4.59
C TYR A 62 9.26 20.43 5.10
N ILE A 63 8.90 21.36 4.21
CA ILE A 63 8.78 22.78 4.51
C ILE A 63 7.29 23.12 4.56
N GLY A 64 6.86 23.76 5.64
CA GLY A 64 5.49 24.19 5.87
C GLY A 64 4.93 25.00 4.70
N GLY A 65 3.69 24.71 4.32
CA GLY A 65 2.98 25.35 3.21
C GLY A 65 3.43 24.92 1.81
N LYS A 66 4.55 24.19 1.67
CA LYS A 66 5.03 23.69 0.38
C LYS A 66 4.18 22.51 -0.07
N THR A 67 3.88 22.45 -1.37
CA THR A 67 3.17 21.32 -1.99
C THR A 67 4.14 20.18 -2.33
N TYR A 68 3.75 18.98 -1.96
CA TYR A 68 4.40 17.70 -2.21
C TYR A 68 3.48 16.78 -3.01
N TYR A 69 4.06 15.81 -3.69
CA TYR A 69 3.32 14.82 -4.47
C TYR A 69 3.72 13.40 -4.07
N GLY A 70 2.70 12.55 -4.02
CA GLY A 70 2.80 11.16 -3.65
C GLY A 70 2.86 10.93 -2.15
N VAL A 71 2.51 9.72 -1.73
CA VAL A 71 2.65 9.27 -0.34
C VAL A 71 4.14 9.19 -0.01
N VAL A 72 4.55 9.80 1.10
CA VAL A 72 5.96 9.86 1.49
C VAL A 72 6.44 8.49 1.99
N TYR A 73 7.69 8.16 1.64
CA TYR A 73 8.43 6.95 2.05
C TYR A 73 8.18 6.54 3.50
N ALA A 74 7.74 5.29 3.76
CA ALA A 74 7.69 4.66 5.11
C ALA A 74 7.02 3.25 5.19
N ASN A 75 6.57 2.85 6.39
CA ASN A 75 6.24 1.50 6.85
C ASN A 75 5.13 0.77 6.06
N THR A 76 5.13 -0.57 6.05
CA THR A 76 4.31 -1.47 5.22
C THR A 76 2.80 -1.47 5.50
N LYS A 77 2.25 -0.43 6.13
CA LYS A 77 1.07 -0.53 6.99
C LYS A 77 0.06 0.61 6.87
N ALA A 78 0.38 1.65 6.10
CA ALA A 78 -0.56 2.72 5.78
C ALA A 78 -0.88 2.68 4.29
N ASP A 79 -2.18 2.69 3.98
CA ASP A 79 -2.65 2.74 2.59
C ASP A 79 -2.90 4.19 2.13
N PHE A 80 -3.26 4.32 0.85
CA PHE A 80 -3.59 5.62 0.28
C PHE A 80 -4.76 6.31 1.02
N ASP A 81 -5.81 5.57 1.38
CA ASP A 81 -7.04 6.17 1.90
C ASP A 81 -6.82 6.69 3.33
N GLN A 82 -6.06 5.96 4.15
CA GLN A 82 -5.59 6.42 5.44
C GLN A 82 -4.75 7.68 5.30
N PHE A 83 -3.83 7.74 4.34
CA PHE A 83 -3.05 8.96 4.09
C PHE A 83 -3.95 10.13 3.66
N ALA A 84 -4.94 9.87 2.79
CA ALA A 84 -5.88 10.86 2.31
C ALA A 84 -6.80 11.41 3.42
N ASP A 85 -7.17 10.60 4.41
CA ASP A 85 -7.97 11.04 5.57
C ASP A 85 -7.29 12.09 6.44
N HIS A 86 -5.97 12.17 6.36
CA HIS A 86 -5.19 13.18 7.06
C HIS A 86 -5.05 14.46 6.24
N ILE A 87 -5.54 14.52 5.01
CA ILE A 87 -5.50 15.71 4.16
C ILE A 87 -6.83 16.46 4.31
N ASP A 88 -6.77 17.71 4.75
CA ASP A 88 -7.96 18.56 4.87
C ASP A 88 -8.47 19.05 3.50
N GLU A 89 -9.60 19.75 3.51
CA GLU A 89 -10.21 20.36 2.32
C GLU A 89 -9.30 21.35 1.57
N ASN A 90 -8.26 21.89 2.24
CA ASN A 90 -7.28 22.80 1.67
C ASN A 90 -6.03 22.08 1.14
N GLY A 91 -6.02 20.74 1.21
CA GLY A 91 -4.90 19.90 0.81
C GLY A 91 -3.77 19.87 1.83
N VAL A 92 -3.98 20.31 3.07
CA VAL A 92 -2.95 20.30 4.12
C VAL A 92 -3.01 18.97 4.87
N PHE A 93 -1.87 18.30 4.99
CA PHE A 93 -1.75 17.06 5.75
C PHE A 93 -1.63 17.37 7.24
N HIS A 94 -2.53 16.82 8.05
CA HIS A 94 -2.58 16.97 9.50
C HIS A 94 -2.37 15.63 10.18
N CYS A 95 -1.18 15.43 10.73
CA CYS A 95 -0.88 14.27 11.55
C CYS A 95 -0.28 14.74 12.88
N ASP A 96 -0.62 14.09 13.98
CA ASP A 96 0.00 14.39 15.28
C ASP A 96 1.45 13.90 15.27
N SER A 97 2.37 14.64 15.90
CA SER A 97 3.84 14.47 15.77
C SER A 97 4.36 13.04 16.01
N TYR A 98 3.68 12.24 16.82
CA TYR A 98 4.04 10.85 17.14
C TYR A 98 3.64 9.84 16.05
N TYR A 99 2.71 10.20 15.15
CA TYR A 99 2.10 9.30 14.17
C TYR A 99 2.57 9.52 12.72
N TYR A 100 3.45 10.50 12.48
CA TYR A 100 3.98 10.77 11.13
C TYR A 100 4.62 9.53 10.52
N THR A 101 5.47 8.81 11.24
CA THR A 101 6.20 7.62 10.74
C THR A 101 5.31 6.39 10.50
N GLU A 102 4.04 6.44 10.91
CA GLU A 102 3.09 5.32 10.83
C GLU A 102 2.05 5.50 9.73
N ILE A 103 1.64 6.73 9.43
CA ILE A 103 0.66 7.09 8.37
C ILE A 103 1.37 7.45 7.08
N VAL A 104 2.49 8.15 7.20
CA VAL A 104 3.42 8.31 6.11
C VAL A 104 4.19 7.00 6.06
N GLY A 105 4.19 6.33 4.89
CA GLY A 105 4.23 4.88 4.93
C GLY A 105 4.32 4.07 3.63
N ASN A 106 5.28 4.26 2.71
CA ASN A 106 5.54 3.21 1.69
C ASN A 106 7.02 2.86 1.43
N HIS A 107 7.36 1.57 1.54
CA HIS A 107 8.50 0.97 0.85
C HIS A 107 8.09 0.70 -0.60
N CYS A 108 9.05 0.68 -1.53
CA CYS A 108 8.76 0.34 -2.94
C CYS A 108 7.99 -0.99 -3.08
N SER A 109 8.28 -1.97 -2.22
CA SER A 109 7.58 -3.24 -2.13
C SER A 109 6.17 -3.12 -1.52
N SER A 110 6.00 -2.39 -0.43
CA SER A 110 4.68 -2.23 0.22
C SER A 110 3.66 -1.51 -0.65
N SER A 111 4.08 -0.44 -1.33
CA SER A 111 3.22 0.26 -2.28
C SER A 111 2.76 -0.66 -3.41
N MET A 112 3.63 -1.55 -3.88
CA MET A 112 3.29 -2.56 -4.88
C MET A 112 2.23 -3.53 -4.36
N LEU A 113 2.40 -4.03 -3.14
CA LEU A 113 1.44 -4.94 -2.51
C LEU A 113 0.06 -4.30 -2.37
N LEU A 114 0.01 -3.07 -1.86
CA LEU A 114 -1.26 -2.34 -1.67
C LEU A 114 -2.01 -2.14 -2.98
N ALA A 115 -1.28 -1.92 -4.08
CA ALA A 115 -1.87 -1.85 -5.41
C ALA A 115 -2.43 -3.19 -5.88
N TYR A 116 -1.74 -4.31 -5.65
CA TYR A 116 -2.26 -5.65 -5.98
C TYR A 116 -3.44 -6.08 -5.11
N GLN A 117 -3.47 -5.66 -3.85
CA GLN A 117 -4.56 -5.95 -2.91
C GLN A 117 -5.92 -5.35 -3.34
N GLN A 118 -5.95 -4.45 -4.33
CA GLN A 118 -7.20 -4.00 -4.95
C GLN A 118 -7.98 -5.16 -5.59
N LEU A 119 -7.28 -6.16 -6.11
CA LEU A 119 -7.87 -7.26 -6.87
C LEU A 119 -8.04 -8.51 -6.04
N ILE A 120 -7.03 -8.85 -5.26
CA ILE A 120 -6.91 -10.16 -4.61
C ILE A 120 -6.55 -9.99 -3.14
N PRO A 121 -7.17 -10.75 -2.23
CA PRO A 121 -6.82 -10.75 -0.81
C PRO A 121 -5.47 -11.45 -0.65
N VAL A 122 -4.40 -10.70 -0.86
CA VAL A 122 -3.02 -11.19 -0.89
C VAL A 122 -2.28 -10.52 0.24
N GLY A 123 -1.77 -11.27 1.22
CA GLY A 123 -0.45 -10.93 1.77
C GLY A 123 0.62 -11.49 0.84
N TRP A 124 1.90 -11.13 1.04
CA TRP A 124 3.06 -11.31 0.12
C TRP A 124 3.31 -12.74 -0.47
N GLY A 125 2.32 -13.40 -1.06
CA GLY A 125 2.27 -14.85 -1.08
C GLY A 125 1.87 -15.50 -2.37
N THR A 126 1.67 -14.75 -3.45
CA THR A 126 1.46 -15.39 -4.76
C THR A 126 1.77 -14.44 -5.92
N VAL A 127 3.01 -13.95 -6.00
CA VAL A 127 3.52 -13.46 -7.29
C VAL A 127 4.07 -14.67 -8.05
N ARG A 128 3.23 -15.25 -8.89
CA ARG A 128 3.67 -16.22 -9.90
C ARG A 128 3.89 -15.45 -11.20
N PRO A 129 5.05 -15.59 -11.86
CA PRO A 129 5.28 -15.05 -13.21
C PRO A 129 4.23 -15.54 -14.21
N SER A 130 3.94 -14.70 -15.20
CA SER A 130 3.00 -14.95 -16.30
C SER A 130 3.28 -16.25 -17.01
N GLU A 131 2.25 -17.08 -17.19
CA GLU A 131 2.34 -18.19 -18.12
C GLU A 131 2.14 -17.73 -19.58
N ALA A 132 2.89 -18.40 -20.46
CA ALA A 132 2.78 -18.43 -21.92
C ALA A 132 3.43 -17.31 -22.75
N ARG A 133 4.75 -17.46 -22.97
CA ARG A 133 5.46 -17.70 -24.26
C ARG A 133 6.90 -17.14 -24.23
N LYS A 134 7.87 -18.04 -24.42
CA LYS A 134 9.32 -17.85 -24.73
C LYS A 134 10.05 -16.79 -23.89
N GLY A 135 10.59 -17.22 -22.74
CA GLY A 135 11.43 -16.38 -21.85
C GLY A 135 10.94 -16.32 -20.39
N LEU A 136 9.80 -16.94 -20.10
CA LEU A 136 9.11 -16.86 -18.81
C LEU A 136 9.55 -17.96 -17.85
N PHE A 137 9.90 -17.56 -16.63
CA PHE A 137 10.23 -18.44 -15.52
C PHE A 137 9.00 -18.75 -14.69
N SER A 138 9.10 -19.72 -13.77
CA SER A 138 8.22 -19.87 -12.61
C SER A 138 9.00 -19.54 -11.33
N LEU A 139 8.57 -18.55 -10.55
CA LEU A 139 9.06 -18.38 -9.18
C LEU A 139 8.48 -19.50 -8.31
N PRO A 140 9.21 -19.99 -7.28
CA PRO A 140 8.66 -20.96 -6.34
C PRO A 140 7.40 -20.40 -5.66
N LYS A 141 6.43 -21.28 -5.38
CA LYS A 141 5.08 -20.92 -4.90
C LYS A 141 5.03 -20.14 -3.56
N ASN A 142 6.15 -19.98 -2.86
CA ASN A 142 6.23 -19.34 -1.55
C ASN A 142 7.15 -18.11 -1.61
N LEU A 143 6.59 -16.95 -1.98
CA LEU A 143 7.23 -15.64 -1.77
C LEU A 143 6.92 -15.06 -0.38
N THR A 144 6.22 -15.82 0.46
CA THR A 144 5.56 -15.39 1.71
C THR A 144 6.48 -15.02 2.86
N SER A 145 7.81 -15.11 2.73
CA SER A 145 8.69 -14.71 3.82
C SER A 145 10.10 -14.39 3.32
N PRO A 146 10.73 -13.28 3.77
CA PRO A 146 12.17 -13.17 3.80
C PRO A 146 12.70 -14.14 4.88
N GLY A 147 12.56 -15.44 4.64
CA GLY A 147 13.40 -16.45 5.28
C GLY A 147 14.87 -16.19 4.92
N PRO A 148 15.83 -16.77 5.63
CA PRO A 148 17.23 -16.40 5.54
C PRO A 148 17.76 -16.58 4.11
N TRP A 149 17.78 -15.45 3.40
CA TRP A 149 18.48 -15.06 2.19
C TRP A 149 19.36 -16.13 1.53
N THR A 150 18.92 -16.65 0.37
CA THR A 150 19.79 -17.38 -0.56
C THR A 150 19.54 -17.07 -2.04
N TRP A 151 18.64 -16.13 -2.37
CA TRP A 151 18.32 -15.81 -3.77
C TRP A 151 19.08 -14.55 -4.21
N VAL A 152 19.96 -14.69 -5.20
CA VAL A 152 20.62 -13.56 -5.87
C VAL A 152 20.04 -13.49 -7.28
N SER A 153 19.53 -12.32 -7.71
CA SER A 153 19.03 -12.14 -9.09
C SER A 153 20.05 -12.64 -10.14
N LYS A 154 21.35 -12.57 -9.83
CA LYS A 154 22.44 -13.07 -10.66
C LYS A 154 22.26 -14.53 -11.10
N ASP A 155 21.92 -15.44 -10.19
CA ASP A 155 21.86 -16.88 -10.51
C ASP A 155 20.77 -17.17 -11.55
N LEU A 156 19.67 -16.42 -11.50
CA LEU A 156 18.56 -16.54 -12.44
C LEU A 156 18.91 -15.97 -13.81
N PHE A 157 19.66 -14.86 -13.85
CA PHE A 157 20.20 -14.27 -15.07
C PHE A 157 21.22 -15.21 -15.75
N ASP A 158 22.17 -15.75 -14.99
CA ASP A 158 23.21 -16.66 -15.48
C ASP A 158 22.60 -17.94 -16.10
N LEU A 159 21.49 -18.44 -15.53
CA LEU A 159 20.80 -19.62 -16.04
C LEU A 159 20.15 -19.43 -17.43
N ASN A 160 19.76 -18.21 -17.79
CA ASN A 160 18.86 -17.98 -18.94
C ASN A 160 19.53 -17.28 -20.10
N GLY A 161 20.62 -16.58 -19.82
CA GLY A 161 21.34 -15.83 -20.83
C GLY A 161 20.64 -14.54 -21.21
N GLU A 162 21.41 -13.69 -21.87
CA GLU A 162 21.07 -12.30 -22.14
C GLU A 162 19.84 -12.13 -23.05
N GLU A 163 19.80 -12.87 -24.16
CA GLU A 163 18.74 -12.75 -25.17
C GLU A 163 17.35 -13.11 -24.61
N ALA A 164 17.26 -14.16 -23.79
CA ALA A 164 16.01 -14.57 -23.18
C ALA A 164 15.45 -13.50 -22.22
N ILE A 165 16.34 -12.84 -21.47
CA ILE A 165 15.93 -11.76 -20.55
C ILE A 165 15.48 -10.51 -21.32
N TYR A 166 16.14 -10.17 -22.43
CA TYR A 166 15.69 -9.05 -23.27
C TYR A 166 14.32 -9.29 -23.90
N GLU A 167 14.06 -10.51 -24.38
CA GLU A 167 12.73 -10.88 -24.86
C GLU A 167 11.69 -10.81 -23.73
N ALA A 168 12.05 -11.21 -22.51
CA ALA A 168 11.16 -11.08 -21.35
C ALA A 168 10.86 -9.62 -20.97
N TYR A 169 11.82 -8.69 -21.10
CA TYR A 169 11.53 -7.27 -20.94
C TYR A 169 10.57 -6.76 -22.02
N ALA A 170 10.72 -7.23 -23.26
CA ALA A 170 9.87 -6.82 -24.38
C ALA A 170 8.40 -7.21 -24.23
N THR A 171 8.08 -8.19 -23.36
CA THR A 171 6.71 -8.65 -23.12
C THR A 171 6.06 -8.03 -21.89
N LEU A 172 6.78 -7.20 -21.12
CA LEU A 172 6.22 -6.58 -19.93
C LEU A 172 5.06 -5.66 -20.30
N GLU A 173 4.01 -5.68 -19.49
CA GLU A 173 2.87 -4.79 -19.58
C GLU A 173 2.78 -3.91 -18.33
N TYR A 174 1.95 -2.88 -18.38
CA TYR A 174 1.67 -2.07 -17.20
C TYR A 174 1.16 -2.94 -16.03
N ALA A 175 1.53 -2.55 -14.81
CA ALA A 175 1.37 -3.33 -13.58
C ALA A 175 2.21 -4.62 -13.46
N ASP A 176 3.06 -4.96 -14.43
CA ASP A 176 4.17 -5.88 -14.18
C ASP A 176 5.26 -5.20 -13.33
N ILE A 177 6.22 -5.98 -12.84
CA ILE A 177 7.30 -5.48 -12.01
C ILE A 177 8.68 -5.82 -12.55
N LEU A 178 9.60 -4.92 -12.27
CA LEU A 178 11.03 -5.18 -12.32
C LEU A 178 11.53 -5.34 -10.89
N PHE A 179 12.14 -6.47 -10.58
CA PHE A 179 12.55 -6.82 -9.22
C PHE A 179 14.04 -7.14 -9.12
N PHE A 180 14.70 -6.55 -8.14
CA PHE A 180 16.08 -6.85 -7.78
C PHE A 180 16.15 -7.30 -6.33
N ALA A 181 16.83 -8.43 -6.08
CA ALA A 181 17.15 -8.89 -4.74
C ALA A 181 18.62 -9.30 -4.61
N LYS A 182 19.22 -8.86 -3.51
CA LYS A 182 20.53 -9.26 -3.00
C LYS A 182 20.42 -9.43 -1.48
N HIS A 183 21.31 -10.21 -0.85
CA HIS A 183 21.33 -10.36 0.61
C HIS A 183 21.18 -9.01 1.35
N GLY A 184 20.08 -8.83 2.07
CA GLY A 184 19.79 -7.64 2.88
C GLY A 184 19.30 -6.40 2.11
N SER A 185 19.12 -6.46 0.79
CA SER A 185 18.70 -5.29 -0.01
C SER A 185 17.93 -5.71 -1.26
N GLY A 186 16.94 -4.92 -1.64
CA GLY A 186 16.22 -5.12 -2.88
C GLY A 186 15.50 -3.87 -3.32
N HIS A 187 14.98 -3.90 -4.54
CA HIS A 187 14.14 -2.83 -5.07
C HIS A 187 13.13 -3.40 -6.05
N VAL A 188 11.93 -2.81 -6.07
CA VAL A 188 10.89 -3.16 -7.03
C VAL A 188 10.40 -1.91 -7.73
N ARG A 189 10.09 -2.04 -9.01
CA ARG A 189 9.52 -0.97 -9.84
C ARG A 189 8.27 -1.49 -10.53
N MET A 190 7.24 -0.67 -10.63
CA MET A 190 6.08 -1.00 -11.47
C MET A 190 6.36 -0.56 -12.89
N VAL A 191 6.09 -1.42 -13.86
CA VAL A 191 6.12 -1.10 -15.28
C VAL A 191 4.90 -0.23 -15.61
N SER A 192 5.12 0.86 -16.33
CA SER A 192 4.06 1.65 -16.96
C SER A 192 3.98 1.42 -18.46
N ASP A 193 5.11 1.21 -19.13
CA ASP A 193 5.16 1.00 -20.57
C ASP A 193 6.51 0.36 -21.00
N VAL A 194 6.58 -0.12 -22.24
CA VAL A 194 7.80 -0.70 -22.84
C VAL A 194 7.95 -0.23 -24.30
N ASP A 195 9.12 0.29 -24.63
CA ASP A 195 9.52 0.65 -26.00
C ASP A 195 10.58 -0.34 -26.49
N VAL A 196 10.25 -1.14 -27.50
CA VAL A 196 11.14 -2.18 -28.05
C VAL A 196 11.66 -1.76 -29.41
N LYS A 197 12.98 -1.69 -29.56
CA LYS A 197 13.66 -1.51 -30.84
C LYS A 197 14.32 -2.82 -31.25
N ARG A 198 14.07 -3.23 -32.50
CA ARG A 198 14.70 -4.39 -33.11
C ARG A 198 15.53 -3.95 -34.31
N ASP A 199 16.67 -4.59 -34.50
CA ASP A 199 17.48 -4.42 -35.69
C ASP A 199 16.84 -5.10 -36.92
N GLU A 200 17.51 -5.00 -38.07
CA GLU A 200 17.04 -5.59 -39.34
C GLU A 200 16.92 -7.12 -39.31
N ASN A 201 17.60 -7.78 -38.36
CA ASN A 201 17.55 -9.23 -38.16
C ASN A 201 16.48 -9.63 -37.12
N GLY A 202 15.70 -8.67 -36.61
CA GLY A 202 14.69 -8.89 -35.59
C GLY A 202 15.24 -9.04 -34.17
N LYS A 203 16.55 -8.85 -33.96
CA LYS A 203 17.16 -8.91 -32.63
C LYS A 203 16.91 -7.61 -31.88
N ILE A 204 16.60 -7.71 -30.59
CA ILE A 204 16.42 -6.54 -29.73
C ILE A 204 17.73 -5.76 -29.63
N ASP A 205 17.66 -4.44 -29.86
CA ASP A 205 18.72 -3.50 -29.52
C ASP A 205 18.54 -3.09 -28.05
N PRO A 206 19.37 -3.58 -27.12
CA PRO A 206 19.12 -3.41 -25.69
C PRO A 206 19.51 -2.03 -25.17
N GLU A 207 20.31 -1.25 -25.90
CA GLU A 207 20.65 0.12 -25.51
C GLU A 207 19.56 1.10 -25.98
N ASN A 208 18.81 0.77 -27.04
CA ASN A 208 17.70 1.58 -27.55
C ASN A 208 16.30 1.05 -27.20
N SER A 209 16.19 -0.07 -26.50
CA SER A 209 14.93 -0.58 -25.93
C SER A 209 14.81 -0.21 -24.46
N TYR A 210 13.63 0.21 -24.02
CA TYR A 210 13.40 0.80 -22.71
C TYR A 210 12.19 0.19 -22.01
N VAL A 211 12.33 -0.06 -20.71
CA VAL A 211 11.18 -0.17 -19.80
C VAL A 211 10.98 1.18 -19.13
N ILE A 212 9.73 1.63 -19.11
CA ILE A 212 9.28 2.84 -18.44
C ILE A 212 8.61 2.41 -17.14
N THR A 213 9.00 3.04 -16.03
CA THR A 213 8.55 2.62 -14.70
C THR A 213 8.02 3.77 -13.86
N VAL A 214 7.13 3.40 -12.94
CA VAL A 214 6.77 4.18 -11.77
C VAL A 214 7.43 3.53 -10.56
N GLU A 215 8.15 4.32 -9.76
CA GLU A 215 8.85 3.80 -8.59
C GLU A 215 8.94 4.85 -7.49
N ASN A 216 8.93 4.37 -6.25
CA ASN A 216 9.23 5.17 -5.07
C ASN A 216 10.74 5.06 -4.75
N CYS A 217 11.41 6.17 -4.48
CA CYS A 217 12.85 6.26 -4.24
C CYS A 217 13.19 6.84 -2.87
N SER A 218 14.28 6.35 -2.26
CA SER A 218 14.78 6.80 -0.95
C SER A 218 15.43 8.20 -0.99
N ALA A 219 15.02 9.11 -1.87
CA ALA A 219 15.57 10.46 -1.97
C ALA A 219 14.59 11.40 -2.68
N TRP A 220 14.79 12.70 -2.53
CA TRP A 220 14.04 13.72 -3.26
C TRP A 220 14.36 13.70 -4.74
N TYR A 221 13.32 13.63 -5.56
CA TYR A 221 13.39 14.02 -6.96
C TYR A 221 12.91 15.47 -7.08
N THR A 222 13.71 16.33 -7.72
CA THR A 222 13.51 17.79 -7.67
C THR A 222 13.17 18.41 -9.02
N GLU A 223 12.95 17.61 -10.07
CA GLU A 223 12.86 18.17 -11.43
C GLU A 223 11.64 19.06 -11.68
N ASP A 224 10.54 18.99 -10.92
CA ASP A 224 9.43 19.98 -10.97
C ASP A 224 8.40 19.89 -9.83
N LYS A 225 8.43 18.82 -9.03
CA LYS A 225 7.50 18.56 -7.92
C LYS A 225 8.28 17.97 -6.77
N ASN A 226 8.05 18.42 -5.53
CA ASN A 226 8.70 17.82 -4.36
C ASN A 226 8.10 16.42 -4.16
N SER A 227 8.76 15.42 -4.72
CA SER A 227 8.27 14.04 -4.74
C SER A 227 9.41 13.07 -4.45
N THR A 228 9.07 11.98 -3.75
CA THR A 228 9.96 10.82 -3.61
C THR A 228 9.65 9.75 -4.66
N TRP A 229 8.76 10.03 -5.61
CA TRP A 229 8.37 9.11 -6.68
C TRP A 229 8.98 9.56 -8.01
N HIS A 230 9.53 8.61 -8.74
CA HIS A 230 9.82 8.77 -10.16
C HIS A 230 8.65 8.22 -10.96
N ILE A 231 8.07 9.08 -11.79
CA ILE A 231 7.05 8.72 -12.77
C ILE A 231 7.73 8.76 -14.13
N ASP A 232 7.41 7.79 -14.98
CA ASP A 232 7.95 7.64 -16.33
C ASP A 232 9.49 7.52 -16.40
N LYS A 233 10.09 6.90 -15.38
CA LYS A 233 11.54 6.68 -15.39
C LYS A 233 11.90 5.64 -16.44
N ARG A 234 12.74 6.03 -17.38
CA ARG A 234 13.21 5.16 -18.47
C ARG A 234 14.49 4.42 -18.08
N TYR A 235 14.48 3.11 -18.28
CA TYR A 235 15.63 2.23 -18.11
C TYR A 235 15.87 1.43 -19.38
N SER A 236 17.08 1.49 -19.96
CA SER A 236 17.40 0.64 -21.10
C SER A 236 17.46 -0.84 -20.69
N PHE A 237 17.15 -1.75 -21.60
CA PHE A 237 17.20 -3.19 -21.34
C PHE A 237 18.61 -3.60 -20.91
N ALA A 238 19.65 -3.06 -21.55
CA ALA A 238 21.04 -3.31 -21.19
C ALA A 238 21.36 -2.85 -19.75
N ARG A 239 20.82 -1.71 -19.31
CA ARG A 239 20.97 -1.24 -17.93
C ARG A 239 20.27 -2.18 -16.95
N LEU A 240 19.02 -2.56 -17.22
CA LEU A 240 18.26 -3.47 -16.36
C LEU A 240 18.96 -4.82 -16.24
N PHE A 241 19.52 -5.32 -17.34
CA PHE A 241 20.26 -6.57 -17.35
C PHE A 241 21.55 -6.50 -16.52
N ARG A 242 22.39 -5.49 -16.75
CA ARG A 242 23.62 -5.26 -15.95
C ARG A 242 23.35 -5.05 -14.46
N THR A 243 22.16 -4.53 -14.12
CA THR A 243 21.74 -4.30 -12.73
C THR A 243 20.86 -5.41 -12.17
N LEU A 244 20.67 -6.50 -12.92
CA LEU A 244 19.99 -7.73 -12.51
C LEU A 244 18.52 -7.52 -12.06
N PHE A 245 17.80 -6.62 -12.71
CA PHE A 245 16.36 -6.44 -12.47
C PHE A 245 15.55 -7.45 -13.26
N MET A 246 14.96 -8.42 -12.56
CA MET A 246 14.15 -9.48 -13.17
C MET A 246 12.79 -8.96 -13.59
N PRO A 247 12.33 -9.26 -14.82
CA PRO A 247 10.94 -9.06 -15.22
C PRO A 247 10.04 -10.08 -14.51
N ILE A 248 8.95 -9.61 -13.89
CA ILE A 248 7.97 -10.46 -13.23
C ILE A 248 6.56 -9.94 -13.53
N THR A 249 5.67 -10.84 -13.91
CA THR A 249 4.23 -10.58 -14.04
C THR A 249 3.48 -11.31 -12.93
N VAL A 250 2.28 -10.87 -12.56
CA VAL A 250 1.43 -11.59 -11.60
C VAL A 250 0.45 -12.50 -12.35
N ASP A 251 0.42 -13.79 -12.02
CA ASP A 251 -0.40 -14.84 -12.65
C ASP A 251 -1.90 -14.54 -12.62
N THR A 252 -2.39 -13.84 -11.60
CA THR A 252 -3.78 -13.35 -11.54
C THR A 252 -4.15 -12.40 -12.70
N PHE A 253 -3.18 -11.86 -13.44
CA PHE A 253 -3.45 -11.11 -14.66
C PHE A 253 -3.75 -12.01 -15.86
N HIS A 254 -3.36 -13.28 -15.81
CA HIS A 254 -3.55 -14.27 -16.88
C HIS A 254 -4.83 -15.08 -16.71
N ASP A 255 -5.35 -15.17 -15.49
CA ASP A 255 -6.60 -15.86 -15.24
C ASP A 255 -7.81 -14.99 -15.59
N ASN A 256 -8.81 -15.58 -16.25
CA ASN A 256 -10.14 -14.96 -16.41
C ASN A 256 -10.95 -15.01 -15.10
N THR A 257 -10.28 -15.23 -13.96
CA THR A 257 -10.92 -15.31 -12.65
C THR A 257 -11.63 -13.99 -12.37
N PRO A 258 -12.95 -14.01 -12.14
CA PRO A 258 -13.70 -12.81 -11.80
C PRO A 258 -13.15 -12.18 -10.52
N ILE A 259 -13.07 -10.85 -10.51
CA ILE A 259 -12.75 -10.10 -9.30
C ILE A 259 -13.99 -10.18 -8.40
N ALA A 260 -13.86 -10.77 -7.21
CA ALA A 260 -14.97 -10.89 -6.26
C ALA A 260 -15.31 -9.54 -5.61
N ASP A 261 -16.52 -9.35 -5.11
CA ASP A 261 -16.86 -8.21 -4.23
C ASP A 261 -16.06 -8.27 -2.92
N ALA A 262 -15.82 -7.12 -2.29
CA ALA A 262 -15.20 -7.05 -0.98
C ALA A 262 -16.20 -6.62 0.08
N PHE A 263 -15.99 -7.10 1.31
CA PHE A 263 -16.87 -6.83 2.43
C PHE A 263 -16.05 -6.50 3.67
N ILE A 264 -16.57 -5.59 4.48
CA ILE A 264 -16.16 -5.42 5.87
C ILE A 264 -17.42 -5.59 6.72
N PHE A 265 -17.30 -6.44 7.74
CA PHE A 265 -18.31 -6.78 8.73
C PHE A 265 -17.92 -6.17 10.06
N TYR A 266 -18.89 -5.63 10.78
CA TYR A 266 -18.73 -5.25 12.17
C TYR A 266 -19.86 -5.85 13.00
N ASP A 267 -19.46 -6.57 14.05
CA ASP A 267 -20.33 -7.15 15.08
C ASP A 267 -19.89 -6.59 16.44
N GLY A 268 -20.66 -5.65 16.98
CA GLY A 268 -20.31 -4.95 18.21
C GLY A 268 -21.51 -4.76 19.12
N ASN A 269 -21.30 -4.94 20.43
CA ASN A 269 -22.31 -4.65 21.44
C ASN A 269 -22.08 -3.25 22.03
N ASN A 270 -22.59 -2.23 21.35
CA ASN A 270 -22.32 -0.82 21.66
C ASN A 270 -23.49 -0.17 22.39
N THR A 271 -23.59 -0.47 23.68
CA THR A 271 -24.42 0.28 24.62
C THR A 271 -23.58 1.38 25.28
N ALA A 272 -24.21 2.43 25.80
CA ALA A 272 -23.51 3.46 26.56
C ALA A 272 -22.71 2.88 27.75
N GLU A 273 -23.18 1.77 28.33
CA GLU A 273 -22.54 1.07 29.45
C GLU A 273 -21.36 0.20 29.02
N THR A 274 -21.41 -0.41 27.83
CA THR A 274 -20.25 -1.15 27.29
C THR A 274 -19.15 -0.19 26.86
N VAL A 275 -19.48 0.93 26.19
CA VAL A 275 -18.48 1.95 25.78
C VAL A 275 -17.74 2.56 26.98
N LYS A 276 -18.45 2.79 28.11
CA LYS A 276 -17.83 3.21 29.38
C LYS A 276 -16.76 2.24 29.88
N ASN A 277 -16.91 0.96 29.57
CA ASN A 277 -16.03 -0.13 30.00
C ASN A 277 -15.00 -0.55 28.93
N GLY A 278 -14.95 0.16 27.80
CA GLY A 278 -14.12 -0.16 26.65
C GLY A 278 -14.93 -0.41 25.38
N ILE A 279 -14.39 -0.06 24.23
CA ILE A 279 -15.05 -0.37 22.95
C ILE A 279 -14.76 -1.84 22.63
N SER A 280 -15.82 -2.62 22.49
CA SER A 280 -15.75 -4.04 22.15
C SER A 280 -16.45 -4.31 20.82
N GLY A 281 -16.07 -5.40 20.18
CA GLY A 281 -16.63 -5.83 18.92
C GLY A 281 -15.58 -6.37 17.97
N ILE A 282 -16.06 -7.07 16.96
CA ILE A 282 -15.25 -7.77 15.98
C ILE A 282 -15.41 -7.07 14.64
N VAL A 283 -14.31 -6.63 14.06
CA VAL A 283 -14.26 -6.17 12.65
C VAL A 283 -13.66 -7.29 11.82
N GLU A 284 -14.39 -7.77 10.80
CA GLU A 284 -13.93 -8.81 9.87
C GLU A 284 -13.99 -8.31 8.42
N ALA A 285 -13.13 -8.82 7.54
CA ALA A 285 -13.16 -8.45 6.12
C ALA A 285 -12.79 -9.62 5.19
N THR A 286 -13.20 -9.54 3.92
CA THR A 286 -12.78 -10.51 2.89
C THR A 286 -11.43 -10.18 2.26
N PHE A 287 -10.89 -9.00 2.55
CA PHE A 287 -9.56 -8.53 2.19
C PHE A 287 -8.79 -8.21 3.48
N PRO A 288 -7.44 -8.25 3.46
CA PRO A 288 -6.67 -7.82 4.61
C PRO A 288 -7.10 -6.43 5.07
N LEU A 289 -7.35 -6.29 6.37
CA LEU A 289 -7.64 -5.00 6.97
C LEU A 289 -6.35 -4.17 6.95
N ASN A 290 -6.39 -3.01 6.31
CA ASN A 290 -5.27 -2.08 6.33
C ASN A 290 -5.22 -1.36 7.68
N TYR A 291 -6.39 -0.97 8.19
CA TYR A 291 -6.52 -0.37 9.51
C TYR A 291 -7.93 -0.55 10.08
N VAL A 292 -8.02 -0.44 11.41
CA VAL A 292 -9.28 -0.21 12.12
C VAL A 292 -9.06 0.96 13.08
N MET A 293 -9.86 2.01 12.93
CA MET A 293 -9.71 3.25 13.67
C MET A 293 -10.99 3.59 14.41
N VAL A 294 -10.83 3.88 15.69
CA VAL A 294 -11.85 4.50 16.53
C VAL A 294 -11.42 5.93 16.80
N THR A 295 -12.31 6.87 16.54
CA THR A 295 -12.15 8.28 16.89
C THR A 295 -13.18 8.66 17.94
N ILE A 296 -12.77 9.38 18.99
CA ILE A 296 -13.65 9.94 20.01
C ILE A 296 -13.54 11.46 19.96
N LYS A 297 -14.69 12.13 19.86
CA LYS A 297 -14.84 13.58 19.86
C LYS A 297 -15.58 14.04 21.11
N ASP A 298 -15.24 15.21 21.62
CA ASP A 298 -16.03 15.89 22.64
C ASP A 298 -17.28 16.58 22.06
N GLU A 299 -18.07 17.21 22.93
CA GLU A 299 -19.28 17.96 22.57
C GLU A 299 -19.06 19.11 21.58
N ASN A 300 -17.82 19.61 21.43
CA ASN A 300 -17.46 20.64 20.47
C ASN A 300 -16.96 20.04 19.14
N GLY A 301 -17.01 18.73 18.99
CA GLY A 301 -16.50 18.00 17.83
C GLY A 301 -14.98 17.89 17.80
N LYS A 302 -14.27 18.31 18.86
CA LYS A 302 -12.82 18.18 18.93
C LYS A 302 -12.46 16.74 19.24
N ILE A 303 -11.54 16.19 18.46
CA ILE A 303 -11.02 14.84 18.69
C ILE A 303 -10.21 14.83 19.98
N VAL A 304 -10.68 14.08 20.97
CA VAL A 304 -10.04 13.94 22.29
C VAL A 304 -9.26 12.64 22.42
N LYS A 305 -9.60 11.62 21.62
CA LYS A 305 -8.90 10.34 21.61
C LYS A 305 -9.03 9.65 20.26
N ARG A 306 -7.98 8.95 19.85
CA ARG A 306 -8.01 8.02 18.71
C ARG A 306 -7.37 6.70 19.14
N MET A 307 -8.07 5.60 18.89
CA MET A 307 -7.48 4.27 18.97
C MET A 307 -7.33 3.76 17.54
N ASN A 308 -6.12 3.39 17.18
CA ASN A 308 -5.85 2.75 15.90
C ASN A 308 -5.31 1.34 16.20
N VAL A 309 -5.97 0.33 15.63
CA VAL A 309 -5.50 -1.04 15.61
C VAL A 309 -4.61 -1.18 14.38
N ARG A 310 -3.32 -1.39 14.63
CA ARG A 310 -2.24 -1.24 13.65
C ARG A 310 -1.62 -2.57 13.30
N ASN A 311 -0.81 -2.57 12.24
CA ASN A 311 0.06 -3.70 11.88
C ASN A 311 -0.70 -4.96 11.46
N LEU A 312 -1.88 -4.80 10.88
CA LEU A 312 -2.77 -5.91 10.62
C LEU A 312 -2.23 -6.87 9.55
N GLY A 313 -1.40 -6.46 8.58
CA GLY A 313 -0.76 -7.43 7.69
C GLY A 313 -1.80 -8.34 7.01
N GLU A 314 -1.71 -9.67 7.17
CA GLU A 314 -2.74 -10.64 6.74
C GLU A 314 -3.87 -10.83 7.78
N VAL A 315 -4.25 -9.79 8.51
CA VAL A 315 -5.33 -9.87 9.49
C VAL A 315 -6.64 -9.48 8.81
N TYR A 316 -7.56 -10.43 8.85
CA TYR A 316 -8.92 -10.29 8.34
C TYR A 316 -9.93 -10.09 9.46
N LYS A 317 -9.48 -10.06 10.73
CA LYS A 317 -10.32 -10.03 11.93
C LYS A 317 -9.63 -9.28 13.08
N VAL A 318 -10.30 -8.29 13.65
CA VAL A 318 -9.82 -7.52 14.81
C VAL A 318 -10.83 -7.59 15.94
N ASP A 319 -10.38 -7.94 17.13
CA ASP A 319 -11.14 -7.80 18.38
C ASP A 319 -10.77 -6.49 19.09
N LEU A 320 -11.70 -5.54 19.11
CA LEU A 320 -11.49 -4.23 19.71
C LEU A 320 -11.35 -4.30 21.24
N ALA A 321 -11.91 -5.31 21.89
CA ALA A 321 -11.79 -5.49 23.34
C ALA A 321 -10.36 -5.91 23.71
N GLU A 322 -9.70 -6.70 22.88
CA GLU A 322 -8.29 -7.07 23.09
C GLU A 322 -7.36 -5.87 22.88
N GLU A 323 -7.59 -5.13 21.80
CA GLU A 323 -6.78 -3.97 21.42
C GLU A 323 -6.93 -2.75 22.35
N SER A 324 -8.05 -2.67 23.07
CA SER A 324 -8.36 -1.57 23.99
C SER A 324 -7.86 -1.80 25.42
N LYS A 325 -7.44 -3.02 25.79
CA LYS A 325 -6.97 -3.37 27.15
C LYS A 325 -5.81 -2.50 27.64
N ASP A 326 -4.93 -2.08 26.74
CA ASP A 326 -3.75 -1.25 27.08
C ASP A 326 -3.94 0.25 26.85
N LYS A 327 -5.08 0.68 26.28
CA LYS A 327 -5.30 2.07 25.83
C LYS A 327 -6.34 2.85 26.64
N GLN A 328 -6.83 2.27 27.74
CA GLN A 328 -7.73 2.84 28.76
C GLN A 328 -8.55 4.05 28.29
N LEU A 329 -9.72 3.83 27.69
CA LEU A 329 -10.69 4.90 27.36
C LEU A 329 -11.22 5.64 28.62
N PHE A 330 -10.87 5.16 29.81
CA PHE A 330 -11.35 5.57 31.14
C PHE A 330 -10.88 6.94 31.63
N ASP A 331 -9.87 7.56 31.01
CA ASP A 331 -9.30 8.84 31.47
C ASP A 331 -9.99 10.08 30.87
N LEU A 332 -11.14 9.90 30.21
CA LEU A 332 -11.90 11.03 29.66
C LEU A 332 -12.56 11.83 30.81
N PRO A 333 -12.47 13.17 30.82
CA PRO A 333 -13.21 13.99 31.77
C PRO A 333 -14.72 13.73 31.71
N LYS A 334 -15.45 14.06 32.78
CA LYS A 334 -16.93 14.05 32.73
C LYS A 334 -17.41 14.95 31.60
N GLY A 335 -18.29 14.43 30.77
CA GLY A 335 -18.77 15.14 29.58
C GLY A 335 -19.49 14.23 28.60
N ASN A 336 -19.99 14.84 27.52
CA ASN A 336 -20.60 14.12 26.41
C ASN A 336 -19.58 13.94 25.29
N TYR A 337 -19.57 12.75 24.73
CA TYR A 337 -18.64 12.35 23.69
C TYR A 337 -19.36 11.62 22.57
N GLU A 338 -18.83 11.74 21.37
CA GLU A 338 -19.19 10.95 20.21
C GLU A 338 -18.04 9.98 19.91
N TYR A 339 -18.31 8.71 19.64
CA TYR A 339 -17.32 7.83 19.04
C TYR A 339 -17.72 7.40 17.62
N THR A 340 -16.72 7.27 16.76
CA THR A 340 -16.83 6.81 15.38
C THR A 340 -15.90 5.63 15.12
N LEU A 341 -16.40 4.55 14.52
CA LEU A 341 -15.60 3.39 14.09
C LEU A 341 -15.46 3.38 12.56
N ARG A 342 -14.21 3.35 12.09
CA ARG A 342 -13.84 3.24 10.68
C ARG A 342 -12.94 2.02 10.46
N ALA A 343 -13.11 1.36 9.34
CA ALA A 343 -12.22 0.28 8.91
C ALA A 343 -11.89 0.44 7.42
N GLY A 344 -10.64 0.19 7.08
CA GLY A 344 -10.14 0.29 5.71
C GLY A 344 -9.64 -1.06 5.21
N ILE A 345 -10.02 -1.40 3.98
CA ILE A 345 -9.33 -2.39 3.15
C ILE A 345 -8.78 -1.66 1.93
N ALA A 346 -7.98 -2.35 1.12
CA ALA A 346 -7.42 -1.77 -0.09
C ALA A 346 -8.49 -1.13 -1.00
N ARG A 347 -9.69 -1.72 -1.08
CA ARG A 347 -10.80 -1.22 -1.90
C ARG A 347 -11.52 0.02 -1.40
N GLY A 348 -11.20 0.47 -0.19
CA GLY A 348 -11.78 1.66 0.39
C GLY A 348 -12.09 1.50 1.87
N VAL A 349 -12.72 2.55 2.39
CA VAL A 349 -13.00 2.74 3.81
C VAL A 349 -14.49 2.72 4.04
N CYS A 350 -14.90 2.11 5.15
CA CYS A 350 -16.26 2.24 5.66
C CYS A 350 -16.27 2.81 7.07
N GLU A 351 -17.32 3.57 7.35
CA GLU A 351 -17.65 4.08 8.68
C GLU A 351 -18.91 3.35 9.15
N PHE A 352 -18.82 2.68 10.30
CA PHE A 352 -19.88 1.80 10.78
C PHE A 352 -20.82 2.45 11.78
N GLU A 353 -20.28 3.33 12.62
CA GLU A 353 -20.94 3.73 13.86
C GLU A 353 -20.69 5.18 14.21
N HIS A 354 -21.74 5.83 14.72
CA HIS A 354 -21.68 7.06 15.50
C HIS A 354 -22.51 6.84 16.75
N PHE A 355 -21.88 6.90 17.93
CA PHE A 355 -22.63 6.85 19.18
C PHE A 355 -22.22 7.97 20.11
N ASN A 356 -23.23 8.50 20.77
CA ASN A 356 -23.05 9.44 21.86
C ASN A 356 -23.03 8.68 23.18
N PHE A 357 -22.07 9.02 24.05
CA PHE A 357 -22.00 8.51 25.41
C PHE A 357 -21.58 9.62 26.38
N THR A 358 -21.93 9.45 27.65
CA THR A 358 -21.60 10.40 28.72
C THR A 358 -20.71 9.71 29.73
N VAL A 359 -19.55 10.29 30.05
CA VAL A 359 -18.64 9.79 31.10
C VAL A 359 -19.07 10.27 32.47
#